data_AF-A0A2T2ZGE6-F1
#
_entry.id   AF-A0A2T2ZGE6-F1
#
_cell.length_a   1.000
_cell.length_b   1.000
_cell.length_c   1.000
_cell.angle_alpha   90.00
_cell.angle_beta   90.00
_cell.angle_gamma   90.00
#
_symmetry.space_group_name_H-M   'P 1'
#
loop_
_entity.id
_entity.type
_entity.pdbx_description
1 polymer ?
#
loop_
_entity_poly.entity_id
_entity_poly.type
_entity_poly.pdbx_seq_one_letter_code
_entity_poly.pdbx_strand_id
1 'polypeptide(L)'
;MRALLDLSYSTHWRKRVDAAEKLGEMVDEPVARARLTELLHDAGDVAVQTAAAGALTKRGGVAGLLAVLEEIGRRSDDADVDYIAYQLYGMEGTGEYPVLDIASEIASETMTAHARIGLASIERLLGRD
;
A
#
# COMPACT_ATOMS: atom_id res chain seq x y z
N MET A 1 -11.13 -8.00 -16.48
CA MET A 1 -11.63 -7.47 -15.19
C MET A 1 -12.43 -8.47 -14.37
N ARG A 2 -13.61 -8.97 -14.79
CA ARG A 2 -14.46 -9.83 -13.93
C ARG A 2 -13.77 -11.07 -13.35
N ALA A 3 -13.12 -11.88 -14.19
CA ALA A 3 -12.38 -13.06 -13.72
C ALA A 3 -11.23 -12.72 -12.75
N LEU A 4 -10.64 -11.53 -12.86
CA LEU A 4 -9.59 -11.05 -11.97
C LEU A 4 -10.17 -10.64 -10.61
N LEU A 5 -11.33 -9.98 -10.60
CA LEU A 5 -12.07 -9.70 -9.38
C LEU A 5 -12.47 -10.98 -8.67
N ASP A 6 -12.97 -12.00 -9.40
CA ASP A 6 -13.31 -13.30 -8.81
C ASP A 6 -12.08 -13.96 -8.14
N LEU A 7 -10.90 -13.88 -8.76
CA LEU A 7 -9.64 -14.33 -8.15
C LEU A 7 -9.28 -13.55 -6.89
N SER A 8 -9.53 -12.24 -6.87
CA SER A 8 -9.26 -11.38 -5.72
C SER A 8 -10.14 -11.70 -4.50
N TYR A 9 -11.26 -12.41 -4.68
CA TYR A 9 -12.14 -12.88 -3.59
C TYR A 9 -11.90 -14.35 -3.22
N SER A 10 -10.90 -15.00 -3.81
CA SER A 10 -10.57 -16.41 -3.53
C SER A 10 -10.21 -16.62 -2.06
N THR A 11 -10.62 -17.75 -1.48
CA THR A 11 -10.18 -18.19 -0.14
C THR A 11 -8.69 -18.54 -0.10
N HIS A 12 -8.06 -18.83 -1.23
CA HIS A 12 -6.62 -19.05 -1.33
C HIS A 12 -5.86 -17.74 -1.47
N TRP A 13 -5.02 -17.42 -0.48
CA TRP A 13 -4.22 -16.19 -0.42
C TRP A 13 -3.34 -15.97 -1.65
N ARG A 14 -2.73 -17.03 -2.21
CA ARG A 14 -1.89 -16.92 -3.42
C ARG A 14 -2.64 -16.36 -4.62
N LYS A 15 -3.89 -16.79 -4.81
CA LYS A 15 -4.73 -16.27 -5.90
C LYS A 15 -5.07 -14.79 -5.68
N ARG A 16 -5.18 -14.35 -4.42
CA ARG A 16 -5.41 -12.95 -4.09
C ARG A 16 -4.15 -12.10 -4.29
N VAL A 17 -2.97 -12.62 -3.98
CA VAL A 17 -1.67 -11.99 -4.32
C VAL A 17 -1.55 -11.79 -5.83
N ASP A 18 -1.71 -12.86 -6.62
CA ASP A 18 -1.66 -12.79 -8.08
C ASP A 18 -2.70 -11.80 -8.64
N ALA A 19 -3.85 -11.71 -7.97
CA ALA A 19 -4.89 -10.77 -8.36
C ALA A 19 -4.51 -9.32 -8.02
N ALA A 20 -3.92 -9.06 -6.85
CA ALA A 20 -3.46 -7.74 -6.44
C ALA A 20 -2.43 -7.18 -7.44
N GLU A 21 -1.43 -7.98 -7.82
CA GLU A 21 -0.40 -7.55 -8.78
C GLU A 21 -1.01 -7.15 -10.13
N LYS A 22 -1.92 -7.98 -10.66
CA LYS A 22 -2.61 -7.72 -11.94
C LYS A 22 -3.61 -6.57 -11.86
N LEU A 23 -4.30 -6.40 -10.72
CA LEU A 23 -5.18 -5.25 -10.51
C LEU A 23 -4.37 -3.95 -10.48
N GLY A 24 -3.12 -3.99 -10.02
CA GLY A 24 -2.20 -2.86 -10.08
C GLY A 24 -2.00 -2.32 -11.50
N GLU A 25 -1.96 -3.19 -12.51
CA GLU A 25 -1.86 -2.78 -13.92
C GLU A 25 -3.09 -1.98 -14.41
N MET A 26 -4.20 -2.06 -13.67
CA MET A 26 -5.47 -1.43 -14.00
C MET A 26 -5.91 -0.43 -12.92
N VAL A 27 -5.01 0.03 -12.05
CA VAL A 27 -5.37 0.82 -10.86
C VAL A 27 -6.07 2.16 -11.17
N ASP A 28 -5.94 2.68 -12.39
CA ASP A 28 -6.70 3.85 -12.83
C ASP A 28 -8.21 3.56 -12.94
N GLU A 29 -8.59 2.29 -13.10
CA GLU A 29 -9.98 1.85 -13.03
C GLU A 29 -10.47 1.93 -11.58
N PRO A 30 -11.53 2.70 -11.28
CA PRO A 30 -12.01 2.88 -9.91
C PRO A 30 -12.30 1.56 -9.17
N VAL A 31 -12.80 0.56 -9.91
CA VAL A 31 -13.09 -0.78 -9.37
C VAL A 31 -11.82 -1.53 -8.98
N ALA A 32 -10.74 -1.41 -9.77
CA ALA A 32 -9.47 -2.05 -9.46
C ALA A 32 -8.82 -1.39 -8.24
N ARG A 33 -8.81 -0.05 -8.18
CA ARG A 33 -8.33 0.70 -7.03
C ARG A 33 -9.09 0.36 -5.76
N ALA A 34 -10.42 0.38 -5.81
CA ALA A 34 -11.25 0.02 -4.68
C ALA A 34 -10.93 -1.40 -4.18
N ARG A 35 -10.79 -2.36 -5.09
CA ARG A 35 -10.46 -3.73 -4.69
C ARG A 35 -9.05 -3.86 -4.12
N LEU A 36 -8.06 -3.14 -4.66
CA LEU A 36 -6.72 -3.09 -4.08
C LEU A 36 -6.74 -2.52 -2.67
N THR A 37 -7.50 -1.47 -2.42
CA THR A 37 -7.69 -0.92 -1.06
C THR A 37 -8.37 -1.95 -0.14
N GLU A 38 -9.37 -2.70 -0.62
CA GLU A 38 -9.97 -3.79 0.17
C GLU A 38 -8.94 -4.90 0.51
N LEU A 39 -8.06 -5.27 -0.43
CA LEU A 39 -7.00 -6.26 -0.21
C LEU A 39 -5.90 -5.75 0.73
N LEU A 40 -5.61 -4.45 0.71
CA LEU A 40 -4.71 -3.80 1.67
C LEU A 40 -5.19 -4.00 3.11
N HIS A 41 -6.50 -4.05 3.33
CA HIS A 41 -7.14 -4.28 4.63
C HIS A 41 -7.44 -5.76 4.93
N ASP A 42 -6.89 -6.71 4.15
CA ASP A 42 -7.15 -8.14 4.31
C ASP A 42 -6.46 -8.69 5.58
N ALA A 43 -7.12 -8.55 6.73
CA ALA A 43 -6.61 -8.83 8.08
C ALA A 43 -6.09 -10.26 8.32
N GLY A 44 -6.22 -11.18 7.36
CA GLY A 44 -5.76 -12.57 7.49
C GLY A 44 -4.45 -12.90 6.78
N ASP A 45 -3.97 -12.06 5.86
CA ASP A 45 -2.90 -12.46 4.94
C ASP A 45 -1.94 -11.31 4.60
N VAL A 46 -0.84 -11.19 5.37
CA VAL A 46 0.23 -10.20 5.18
C VAL A 46 0.77 -10.17 3.74
N ALA A 47 0.89 -11.34 3.10
CA ALA A 47 1.35 -11.42 1.71
C ALA A 47 0.40 -10.70 0.74
N VAL A 48 -0.92 -10.80 0.98
CA VAL A 48 -1.95 -10.12 0.18
C VAL A 48 -1.90 -8.62 0.42
N GLN A 49 -1.81 -8.21 1.69
CA GLN A 49 -1.69 -6.79 2.06
C GLN A 49 -0.44 -6.15 1.43
N THR A 50 0.70 -6.83 1.48
CA THR A 50 1.98 -6.36 0.92
C THR A 50 1.93 -6.29 -0.62
N ALA A 51 1.28 -7.23 -1.28
CA ALA A 51 1.09 -7.19 -2.73
C ALA A 51 0.19 -6.01 -3.14
N ALA A 52 -0.90 -5.79 -2.41
CA ALA A 52 -1.80 -4.66 -2.64
C ALA A 52 -1.13 -3.31 -2.37
N ALA A 53 -0.36 -3.21 -1.27
CA ALA A 53 0.42 -2.03 -0.95
C ALA A 53 1.44 -1.70 -2.04
N GLY A 54 2.19 -2.70 -2.50
CA GLY A 54 3.16 -2.52 -3.58
C GLY A 54 2.50 -2.04 -4.88
N ALA A 55 1.35 -2.60 -5.24
CA ALA A 55 0.57 -2.18 -6.41
C ALA A 55 0.05 -0.74 -6.27
N LEU A 56 -0.54 -0.39 -5.13
CA LEU A 56 -1.06 0.95 -4.84
C LEU A 56 0.05 1.99 -4.82
N THR A 57 1.16 1.73 -4.13
CA THR A 57 2.29 2.65 -4.05
C THR A 57 2.88 2.92 -5.43
N LYS A 58 3.20 1.87 -6.21
CA LYS A 58 3.92 2.03 -7.49
C LYS A 58 3.05 2.59 -8.61
N ARG A 59 1.75 2.32 -8.60
CA ARG A 59 0.88 2.58 -9.75
C ARG A 59 -0.32 3.48 -9.43
N GLY A 60 -0.74 3.54 -8.17
CA GLY A 60 -1.92 4.31 -7.75
C GLY A 60 -1.67 5.81 -7.56
N GLY A 61 -0.45 6.28 -7.85
CA GLY A 61 -0.03 7.67 -7.66
C GLY A 61 -0.16 8.13 -6.22
N VAL A 62 -0.41 9.44 -6.03
CA VAL A 62 -0.58 10.05 -4.69
C VAL A 62 -1.69 9.38 -3.89
N ALA A 63 -2.83 9.06 -4.53
CA ALA A 63 -3.95 8.41 -3.84
C ALA A 63 -3.60 7.00 -3.35
N GLY A 64 -2.84 6.23 -4.16
CA GLY A 64 -2.36 4.92 -3.78
C GLY A 64 -1.36 4.98 -2.61
N LEU A 65 -0.39 5.88 -2.68
CA LEU A 65 0.57 6.09 -1.59
C LEU A 65 -0.15 6.52 -0.29
N LEU A 66 -1.10 7.44 -0.37
CA LEU A 66 -1.89 7.86 0.80
C LEU A 66 -2.65 6.70 1.45
N ALA A 67 -3.27 5.83 0.66
CA ALA A 67 -3.98 4.67 1.19
C ALA A 67 -3.03 3.73 1.96
N VAL A 68 -1.80 3.55 1.46
CA VAL A 68 -0.79 2.70 2.10
C VAL A 68 -0.25 3.35 3.38
N LEU A 69 0.08 4.64 3.36
CA LEU A 69 0.53 5.37 4.55
C LEU A 69 -0.57 5.39 5.63
N GLU A 70 -1.83 5.57 5.22
CA GLU A 70 -2.97 5.52 6.13
C GLU A 70 -3.09 4.14 6.79
N GLU A 71 -2.93 3.04 6.05
CA GLU A 71 -2.97 1.70 6.63
C GLU A 71 -1.84 1.48 7.64
N ILE A 72 -0.61 1.90 7.32
CA ILE A 72 0.55 1.82 8.23
C ILE A 72 0.24 2.57 9.53
N GLY A 73 -0.25 3.81 9.45
CA GLY A 73 -0.52 4.60 10.64
C GLY A 73 -1.80 4.21 11.39
N ARG A 74 -2.78 3.59 10.73
CA ARG A 74 -3.98 3.05 11.37
C ARG A 74 -3.68 1.80 12.19
N ARG A 75 -2.68 1.03 11.77
CA ARG A 75 -2.26 -0.24 12.38
C ARG A 75 -0.87 -0.14 13.00
N SER A 76 -0.47 1.03 13.49
CA SER A 76 0.88 1.24 14.04
C SER A 76 1.25 0.33 15.21
N ASP A 77 0.24 -0.25 15.88
CA ASP A 77 0.42 -1.20 16.99
C ASP A 77 0.36 -2.68 16.55
N ASP A 78 0.23 -2.93 15.26
CA ASP A 78 0.14 -4.27 14.66
C ASP A 78 1.44 -4.61 13.91
N ALA A 79 2.17 -5.60 14.42
CA ALA A 79 3.46 -6.03 13.84
C ALA A 79 3.35 -6.49 12.38
N ASP A 80 2.18 -6.92 11.92
CA ASP A 80 2.00 -7.33 10.53
C ASP A 80 2.13 -6.14 9.56
N VAL A 81 1.81 -4.92 10.00
CA VAL A 81 1.92 -3.72 9.15
C VAL A 81 3.38 -3.32 8.91
N ASP A 82 4.32 -3.79 9.74
CA ASP A 82 5.75 -3.55 9.56
C ASP A 82 6.25 -4.11 8.23
N TYR A 83 5.65 -5.19 7.71
CA TYR A 83 6.02 -5.72 6.39
C TYR A 83 5.72 -4.73 5.26
N ILE A 84 4.63 -3.98 5.35
CA ILE A 84 4.30 -2.92 4.40
C ILE A 84 5.29 -1.76 4.56
N ALA A 85 5.60 -1.39 5.81
CA ALA A 85 6.56 -0.33 6.09
C ALA A 85 7.98 -0.67 5.58
N TYR A 86 8.45 -1.90 5.79
CA TYR A 86 9.71 -2.39 5.26
C TYR A 86 9.73 -2.46 3.74
N GLN A 87 8.59 -2.75 3.11
CA GLN A 87 8.48 -2.70 1.66
C GLN A 87 8.71 -1.27 1.13
N LEU A 88 8.06 -0.26 1.72
CA LEU A 88 8.26 1.15 1.34
C LEU A 88 9.68 1.63 1.63
N TYR A 89 10.24 1.27 2.79
CA TYR A 89 11.65 1.49 3.12
C TYR A 89 12.58 0.89 2.06
N GLY A 90 12.32 -0.36 1.64
CA GLY A 90 13.11 -1.03 0.63
C GLY A 90 13.02 -0.35 -0.74
N MET A 91 11.81 0.11 -1.13
CA MET A 91 11.62 0.84 -2.38
C MET A 91 12.43 2.15 -2.40
N GLU A 92 12.38 2.93 -1.32
CA GLU A 92 13.16 4.17 -1.18
C GLU A 92 14.67 3.87 -1.15
N GLY A 93 15.10 2.96 -0.28
CA GLY A 93 16.52 2.67 -0.05
C GLY A 93 17.23 2.06 -1.26
N THR A 94 16.49 1.40 -2.14
CA THR A 94 17.02 0.86 -3.41
C THR A 94 16.84 1.81 -4.59
N GLY A 95 16.08 2.90 -4.44
CA GLY A 95 15.69 3.79 -5.53
C GLY A 95 14.70 3.17 -6.51
N GLU A 96 14.01 2.08 -6.16
CA GLU A 96 12.96 1.47 -6.98
C GLU A 96 11.75 2.40 -7.11
N TYR A 97 11.39 3.09 -6.04
CA TYR A 97 10.30 4.06 -6.03
C TYR A 97 10.58 5.15 -4.98
N PRO A 98 10.51 6.45 -5.35
CA PRO A 98 10.88 7.55 -4.46
C PRO A 98 9.72 7.89 -3.53
N VAL A 99 9.52 7.05 -2.50
CA VAL A 99 8.40 7.15 -1.55
C VAL A 99 8.38 8.49 -0.85
N LEU A 100 9.53 8.96 -0.35
CA LEU A 100 9.60 10.18 0.45
C LEU A 100 9.47 11.44 -0.39
N ASP A 101 10.04 11.47 -1.60
CA ASP A 101 9.90 12.61 -2.50
C ASP A 101 8.43 12.82 -2.87
N ILE A 102 7.74 11.74 -3.25
CA ILE A 102 6.31 11.80 -3.59
C ILE A 102 5.48 12.19 -2.36
N ALA A 103 5.79 11.65 -1.18
CA ALA A 103 5.08 12.02 0.04
C ALA A 103 5.26 13.50 0.39
N SER A 104 6.44 14.07 0.13
CA SER A 104 6.74 15.49 0.40
C SER A 104 5.94 16.47 -0.47
N GLU A 105 5.50 16.03 -1.64
CA GLU A 105 4.67 16.81 -2.55
C GLU A 105 3.18 16.80 -2.17
N ILE A 106 2.77 15.94 -1.24
CA ILE A 106 1.38 15.83 -0.80
C ILE A 106 1.05 17.00 0.12
N ALA A 107 0.03 17.76 -0.26
CA ALA A 107 -0.46 18.85 0.56
C ALA A 107 -0.93 18.34 1.93
N SER A 108 -0.46 18.97 3.01
CA SER A 108 -0.66 18.53 4.41
C SER A 108 -2.13 18.34 4.82
N GLU A 109 -3.04 19.08 4.19
CA GLU A 109 -4.49 19.02 4.35
C GLU A 109 -5.11 17.77 3.72
N THR A 110 -4.43 17.16 2.76
CA THR A 110 -4.83 15.89 2.12
C THR A 110 -4.43 14.71 2.99
N MET A 111 -3.39 14.85 3.81
CA MET A 111 -2.95 13.77 4.71
C MET A 111 -3.86 13.65 5.93
N THR A 112 -4.45 12.47 6.10
CA THR A 112 -5.13 12.09 7.34
C THR A 112 -4.12 11.98 8.49
N ALA A 113 -4.61 12.00 9.74
CA ALA A 113 -3.73 11.82 10.90
C ALA A 113 -2.98 10.49 10.84
N HIS A 114 -3.65 9.42 10.39
CA HIS A 114 -3.03 8.11 10.19
C HIS A 114 -1.99 8.13 9.07
N ALA A 115 -2.27 8.78 7.93
CA ALA A 115 -1.28 8.89 6.86
C ALA A 115 0.01 9.61 7.33
N ARG A 116 -0.11 10.63 8.20
CA ARG A 116 1.07 11.30 8.79
C ARG A 116 1.84 10.38 9.74
N ILE A 117 1.15 9.59 10.56
CA ILE A 117 1.79 8.58 11.42
C ILE A 117 2.52 7.54 10.57
N GLY A 118 1.90 7.08 9.49
CA GLY A 118 2.52 6.15 8.55
C GLY A 118 3.77 6.72 7.90
N LEU A 119 3.73 7.97 7.44
CA LEU A 119 4.90 8.66 6.88
C LEU A 119 6.03 8.75 7.92
N ALA A 120 5.72 9.20 9.14
CA ALA A 120 6.69 9.31 10.22
C ALA A 120 7.30 7.95 10.61
N SER A 121 6.59 6.84 10.40
CA SER A 121 7.16 5.50 10.56
C SER A 121 8.18 5.17 9.48
N ILE A 122 7.93 5.53 8.21
CA ILE A 122 8.88 5.34 7.11
C ILE A 122 10.13 6.22 7.30
N GLU A 123 9.95 7.48 7.68
CA GLU A 123 11.06 8.41 7.96
C GLU A 123 11.98 7.89 9.07
N ARG A 124 11.42 7.37 10.16
CA ARG A 124 12.18 6.74 11.25
C ARG A 124 12.98 5.52 10.79
N LEU A 125 12.40 4.66 9.96
CA LEU A 125 13.09 3.49 9.41
C LEU A 125 14.31 3.91 8.56
N LEU A 126 14.26 5.10 7.96
CA LEU A 126 15.33 5.68 7.15
C LEU A 126 16.28 6.59 7.95
N GLY A 127 16.02 6.81 9.25
CA GLY A 127 16.80 7.69 10.11
C GLY A 127 16.71 9.17 9.73
N ARG A 128 15.53 9.63 9.27
CA ARG A 128 15.26 11.00 8.78
C ARG A 128 14.42 11.86 9.75
N ASP A 129 14.58 11.64 11.05
CA ASP A 129 13.88 12.33 12.16
C ASP A 129 14.22 13.83 12.28
#